data_AF-A0A351SIK4-F1
#
_entry.id   AF-A0A351SIK4-F1
#
_cell.length_a   1.000
_cell.length_b   1.000
_cell.length_c   1.000
_cell.angle_alpha   90.00
_cell.angle_beta   90.00
_cell.angle_gamma   90.00
#
_symmetry.space_group_name_H-M   'P 1'
#
loop_
_entity.id
_entity.type
_entity.pdbx_description
1 polymer ?
#
loop_
_entity_poly.entity_id
_entity_poly.type
_entity_poly.pdbx_seq_one_letter_code
_entity_poly.pdbx_strand_id
1 'polypeptide(L)'
;NAVTNVLAFESDWPEMIGCSHLGDIVACAAVIEREAHQQDKSLEAHWVHMIVHGALHLLGMDHQTEVEAEEMELREILILEKLGYPDPYQTDTPSTRHETKRK
;
A
#
# COMPACT_ATOMS: atom_id res chain seq x y z
N ASN A 1 16.15 -6.65 14.11
CA ASN A 1 16.29 -7.31 12.81
C ASN A 1 15.02 -8.11 12.57
N ALA A 2 14.01 -7.49 11.95
CA ALA A 2 12.75 -8.13 11.60
C ALA A 2 12.66 -8.21 10.08
N VAL A 3 12.08 -9.29 9.55
CA VAL A 3 11.83 -9.44 8.12
C VAL A 3 10.66 -8.52 7.76
N THR A 4 10.86 -7.61 6.81
CA THR A 4 9.82 -6.72 6.27
C THR A 4 9.51 -7.06 4.83
N ASN A 5 8.32 -6.69 4.36
CA ASN A 5 7.82 -6.93 3.01
C ASN A 5 8.38 -5.92 1.99
N VAL A 6 8.46 -4.65 2.37
CA VAL A 6 8.95 -3.54 1.54
C VAL A 6 9.86 -2.62 2.35
N LEU A 7 10.85 -2.05 1.67
CA LEU A 7 11.70 -0.96 2.14
C LEU A 7 11.76 0.10 1.03
N ALA A 8 11.66 1.37 1.42
CA ALA A 8 11.85 2.52 0.55
C ALA A 8 13.13 3.26 0.97
N PHE A 9 13.95 3.62 -0.01
CA PHE A 9 15.19 4.36 0.19
C PHE A 9 15.13 5.65 -0.61
N GLU A 10 15.05 6.79 0.07
CA GLU A 10 15.06 8.10 -0.57
C GLU A 10 16.35 8.32 -1.37
N SER A 11 16.23 9.07 -2.45
CA SER A 11 17.36 9.47 -3.28
C SER A 11 18.16 10.60 -2.63
N ASP A 12 19.48 10.39 -2.48
CA ASP A 12 20.43 11.43 -2.05
C ASP A 12 20.96 12.29 -3.23
N TRP A 13 20.34 12.20 -4.41
CA TRP A 13 20.84 12.88 -5.60
C TRP A 13 20.60 14.39 -5.51
N PRO A 14 21.62 15.24 -5.75
CA PRO A 14 21.43 16.68 -5.73
C PRO A 14 20.43 17.12 -6.81
N GLU A 15 19.45 17.95 -6.42
CA GLU A 15 18.37 18.46 -7.29
C GLU A 15 18.88 19.08 -8.61
N MET A 16 20.12 19.60 -8.61
CA MET A 16 20.80 20.20 -9.77
C MET A 16 21.03 19.25 -10.96
N ILE A 17 20.84 17.94 -10.78
CA ILE A 17 21.03 16.94 -11.84
C ILE A 17 19.82 16.87 -12.80
N GLY A 18 18.71 17.54 -12.50
CA GLY A 18 17.56 17.61 -13.42
C GLY A 18 16.84 16.27 -13.64
N CYS A 19 17.15 15.27 -12.81
CA CYS A 19 16.46 13.99 -12.77
C CYS A 19 15.64 13.92 -11.48
N SER A 20 14.32 13.81 -11.59
CA SER A 20 13.40 13.55 -10.48
C SER A 20 13.48 12.07 -10.08
N HIS A 21 14.62 11.66 -9.52
CA HIS A 21 14.77 10.32 -8.94
C HIS A 21 14.27 10.37 -7.50
N LEU A 22 13.15 9.70 -7.22
CA LEU A 22 12.55 9.64 -5.88
C LEU A 22 13.34 8.72 -4.94
N GLY A 23 13.94 7.66 -5.48
CA GLY A 23 14.68 6.66 -4.72
C GLY A 23 14.40 5.23 -5.18
N ASP A 24 14.70 4.26 -4.32
CA ASP A 24 14.59 2.84 -4.58
C ASP A 24 13.52 2.17 -3.70
N ILE A 25 12.81 1.18 -4.27
CA ILE A 25 11.92 0.28 -3.52
C ILE A 25 12.50 -1.13 -3.59
N VAL A 26 12.76 -1.72 -2.43
CA VAL A 26 13.23 -3.10 -2.31
C VAL A 26 12.11 -3.94 -1.68
N ALA A 27 11.65 -4.95 -2.41
CA ALA A 27 10.55 -5.82 -1.99
C ALA A 27 10.99 -7.28 -1.87
N CYS A 28 10.52 -7.96 -0.81
CA CYS A 28 10.79 -9.37 -0.60
C CYS A 28 9.61 -10.23 -1.09
N ALA A 29 9.74 -10.80 -2.30
CA ALA A 29 8.67 -11.56 -2.94
C ALA A 29 8.11 -12.69 -2.06
N ALA A 30 8.98 -13.49 -1.43
CA ALA A 30 8.54 -14.60 -0.57
C ALA A 30 7.74 -14.14 0.66
N VAL A 31 8.01 -12.93 1.17
CA VAL A 31 7.28 -12.36 2.31
C VAL A 31 5.92 -11.85 1.84
N ILE A 32 5.88 -11.12 0.72
CA ILE A 32 4.65 -10.60 0.11
C ILE A 32 3.70 -11.76 -0.24
N GLU A 33 4.21 -12.83 -0.85
CA GLU A 33 3.42 -14.03 -1.16
C GLU A 33 2.83 -14.68 0.09
N ARG A 34 3.64 -14.83 1.14
CA ARG A 34 3.19 -15.40 2.42
C ARG A 34 2.10 -14.53 3.06
N GLU A 35 2.28 -13.22 3.07
CA GLU A 35 1.33 -12.27 3.64
C GLU A 35 0.01 -12.24 2.88
N ALA A 36 0.06 -12.21 1.54
CA ALA A 36 -1.13 -12.26 0.70
C ALA A 36 -1.97 -13.50 1.02
N HIS A 37 -1.34 -14.68 1.14
CA HIS A 37 -2.03 -15.90 1.54
C HIS A 37 -2.56 -15.84 2.98
N GLN A 38 -1.81 -15.27 3.93
CA GLN A 38 -2.24 -15.17 5.34
C GLN A 38 -3.42 -14.22 5.53
N GLN A 39 -3.54 -13.20 4.70
CA GLN A 39 -4.58 -12.17 4.75
C GLN A 39 -5.75 -12.45 3.79
N ASP A 40 -5.74 -13.59 3.10
CA ASP A 40 -6.72 -13.96 2.06
C ASP A 40 -6.86 -12.88 0.97
N LYS A 41 -5.74 -12.26 0.60
CA LYS A 41 -5.67 -11.24 -0.45
C LYS A 41 -5.21 -11.87 -1.77
N SER A 42 -5.70 -11.30 -2.88
CA SER A 42 -5.09 -11.49 -4.19
C SER A 42 -3.59 -11.17 -4.11
N LEU A 43 -2.74 -12.07 -4.60
CA LEU A 43 -1.29 -11.85 -4.66
C LEU A 43 -0.96 -10.56 -5.43
N GLU A 44 -1.65 -10.35 -6.56
CA GLU A 44 -1.45 -9.15 -7.38
C GLU A 44 -1.87 -7.88 -6.63
N ALA A 45 -3.02 -7.90 -5.95
CA ALA A 45 -3.49 -6.77 -5.17
C ALA A 45 -2.53 -6.43 -4.03
N HIS A 46 -1.99 -7.44 -3.34
CA HIS A 46 -1.02 -7.24 -2.26
C HIS A 46 0.31 -6.68 -2.80
N TRP A 47 0.77 -7.14 -3.96
CA TRP A 47 1.93 -6.54 -4.64
C TRP A 47 1.71 -5.07 -4.96
N VAL A 48 0.58 -4.73 -5.57
CA VAL A 48 0.27 -3.34 -5.94
C VAL A 48 0.20 -2.48 -4.69
N HIS A 49 -0.42 -2.98 -3.61
CA HIS A 49 -0.45 -2.29 -2.32
C HIS A 49 0.97 -1.97 -1.81
N MET A 50 1.88 -2.95 -1.78
CA MET A 50 3.25 -2.74 -1.30
C MET A 50 4.06 -1.75 -2.15
N ILE A 51 3.85 -1.74 -3.47
CA ILE A 51 4.51 -0.77 -4.36
C ILE A 51 3.96 0.63 -4.16
N VAL A 52 2.63 0.77 -4.03
CA VAL A 52 1.99 2.07 -3.73
C VAL A 52 2.48 2.60 -2.38
N HIS A 53 2.47 1.76 -1.36
CA HIS A 53 2.97 2.09 -0.02
C HIS A 53 4.42 2.58 -0.06
N GLY A 54 5.32 1.81 -0.69
CA GLY A 54 6.72 2.20 -0.85
C GLY A 54 6.90 3.50 -1.64
N ALA A 55 6.08 3.75 -2.67
CA ALA A 55 6.13 4.98 -3.44
C ALA A 55 5.65 6.19 -2.65
N LEU A 56 4.67 6.05 -1.75
CA LEU A 56 4.23 7.13 -0.86
C LEU A 56 5.31 7.49 0.16
N HIS A 57 6.03 6.49 0.69
CA HIS A 57 7.25 6.73 1.50
C HIS A 57 8.29 7.54 0.73
N LEU A 58 8.57 7.20 -0.53
CA LEU A 58 9.49 7.98 -1.38
C LEU A 58 8.99 9.39 -1.72
N LEU A 59 7.70 9.69 -1.51
CA LEU A 59 7.12 11.02 -1.65
C LEU A 59 7.09 11.79 -0.32
N GLY A 60 7.67 11.25 0.74
CA GLY A 60 7.77 11.87 2.06
C GLY A 60 6.53 11.70 2.93
N MET A 61 5.60 10.79 2.58
CA MET A 61 4.51 10.40 3.47
C MET A 61 4.98 9.29 4.39
N ASP A 62 4.70 9.41 5.68
CA ASP A 62 5.04 8.41 6.69
C ASP A 62 3.77 8.03 7.48
N HIS A 63 3.88 7.11 8.41
CA HIS A 63 2.78 6.63 9.26
C HIS A 63 3.26 6.41 10.71
N GLN A 64 4.11 7.30 11.23
CA GLN A 64 4.64 7.21 12.60
C GLN A 64 3.63 7.66 13.65
N THR A 65 2.74 8.57 13.29
CA THR A 65 1.61 9.02 14.11
C THR A 65 0.28 8.56 13.51
N GLU A 66 -0.76 8.51 14.34
CA GLU A 66 -2.12 8.14 13.89
C GLU A 66 -2.62 9.05 12.75
N VAL A 67 -2.34 10.35 12.84
CA VAL A 67 -2.81 11.33 11.85
C VAL A 67 -2.10 11.13 10.51
N GLU A 68 -0.79 10.89 10.54
CA GLU A 68 -0.01 10.58 9.34
C GLU A 68 -0.45 9.25 8.73
N ALA A 69 -0.70 8.23 9.56
CA ALA A 69 -1.23 6.95 9.12
C ALA A 69 -2.57 7.14 8.41
N GLU A 70 -3.56 7.78 9.04
CA GLU A 70 -4.88 8.04 8.43
C GLU A 70 -4.76 8.75 7.07
N GLU A 71 -3.88 9.74 6.95
CA GLU A 71 -3.64 10.45 5.68
C GLU A 71 -3.03 9.53 4.60
N MET A 72 -2.03 8.74 4.97
CA MET A 72 -1.37 7.80 4.08
C MET A 72 -2.31 6.67 3.65
N GLU A 73 -3.05 6.06 4.58
CA GLU A 73 -4.03 5.00 4.30
C GLU A 73 -5.11 5.48 3.33
N LEU A 74 -5.66 6.68 3.54
CA LEU A 74 -6.62 7.29 2.60
C LEU A 74 -6.02 7.45 1.21
N ARG A 75 -4.74 7.80 1.12
CA ARG A 75 -4.05 7.97 -0.16
C ARG A 75 -3.85 6.64 -0.88
N GLU A 76 -3.47 5.60 -0.14
CA GLU A 76 -3.34 4.24 -0.66
C GLU A 76 -4.66 3.72 -1.21
N ILE A 77 -5.76 3.86 -0.46
CA ILE A 77 -7.10 3.44 -0.89
C ILE A 77 -7.47 4.13 -2.21
N LEU A 78 -7.32 5.45 -2.30
CA LEU A 78 -7.67 6.21 -3.49
C LEU A 78 -6.83 5.84 -4.73
N ILE A 79 -5.57 5.47 -4.54
CA ILE A 79 -4.69 5.03 -5.62
C ILE A 79 -5.07 3.62 -6.07
N LEU A 80 -5.27 2.70 -5.14
CA LEU A 80 -5.66 1.32 -5.43
C LEU A 80 -7.01 1.24 -6.14
N GLU A 81 -8.00 2.03 -5.69
CA GLU A 81 -9.31 2.13 -6.35
C GLU A 81 -9.16 2.60 -7.80
N LYS A 82 -8.33 3.61 -8.06
CA LYS A 82 -8.05 4.10 -9.43
C LYS A 82 -7.35 3.07 -10.30
N LEU A 83 -6.54 2.20 -9.70
CA LEU A 83 -5.87 1.10 -10.38
C LEU A 83 -6.77 -0.15 -10.52
N GLY A 84 -7.97 -0.15 -9.93
CA GLY A 84 -8.94 -1.25 -10.01
C GLY A 84 -8.73 -2.36 -8.98
N TYR A 85 -7.99 -2.09 -7.90
CA TYR A 85 -7.75 -3.02 -6.80
C TYR A 85 -8.65 -2.70 -5.58
N PRO A 86 -9.00 -3.71 -4.77
CA PRO A 86 -9.82 -3.50 -3.58
C PRO A 86 -9.08 -2.70 -2.50
N ASP A 87 -9.84 -2.16 -1.56
CA ASP A 87 -9.33 -1.51 -0.35
C ASP A 87 -8.53 -2.53 0.49
N PRO A 88 -7.24 -2.28 0.77
CA PRO A 88 -6.37 -3.24 1.44
C PRO A 88 -6.62 -3.32 2.95
N TYR A 89 -7.39 -2.41 3.54
CA TYR A 89 -7.73 -2.34 4.97
C TYR A 89 -9.08 -2.98 5.29
N GLN A 90 -9.89 -3.26 4.26
CA GLN A 90 -11.11 -4.03 4.43
C GLN A 90 -10.76 -5.51 4.58
N THR A 91 -10.77 -6.01 5.82
CA THR A 91 -10.90 -7.45 6.03
C THR A 91 -12.27 -7.86 5.50
N ASP A 92 -12.34 -8.82 4.59
CA ASP A 92 -13.58 -9.39 4.06
C ASP A 92 -14.46 -9.93 5.20
N THR A 93 -15.20 -9.03 5.83
CA THR A 93 -16.40 -9.37 6.58
C THR A 93 -17.52 -9.20 5.57
N PRO A 94 -18.29 -10.26 5.23
CA PRO A 94 -19.36 -10.13 4.27
C PRO A 94 -20.33 -9.09 4.83
N SER A 95 -20.36 -7.91 4.20
CA SER A 95 -21.36 -6.90 4.45
C SER A 95 -22.70 -7.49 4.07
N THR A 96 -23.39 -8.09 5.04
CA THR A 96 -24.83 -8.35 4.96
C THR A 96 -25.53 -7.00 4.89
N ARG A 97 -25.54 -6.36 3.71
CA ARG A 97 -26.50 -5.31 3.41
C ARG A 97 -27.85 -5.97 3.15
N HIS A 98 -28.64 -5.92 4.20
CA HIS A 98 -30.09 -5.97 4.28
C HIS A 98 -30.84 -6.15 2.94
N GLU A 99 -31.43 -7.33 2.85
CA GLU A 99 -32.68 -7.58 2.17
C GLU A 99 -33.77 -6.63 2.72
N THR A 100 -33.99 -5.48 2.07
CA THR A 100 -35.23 -4.71 2.25
C THR A 100 -36.12 -4.96 1.04
N LYS A 101 -36.89 -6.03 1.16
CA LYS A 101 -38.19 -6.32 0.54
C LYS A 101 -38.73 -5.25 -0.41
N ARG A 102 -38.91 -5.65 -1.67
CA ARG A 102 -40.00 -5.16 -2.53
C ARG A 102 -41.34 -5.36 -1.79
N LYS A 103 -42.08 -4.28 -1.56
CA LYS A 103 -43.54 -4.21 -1.64
C LYS A 103 -43.95 -2.77 -1.94
#